data_AF-A0A419YRJ6-F1
#
_entry.id   AF-A0A419YRJ6-F1
#
_cell.length_a   1.000
_cell.length_b   1.000
_cell.length_c   1.000
_cell.angle_alpha   90.00
_cell.angle_beta   90.00
_cell.angle_gamma   90.00
#
_symmetry.space_group_name_H-M   'P 1'
#
loop_
_entity.id
_entity.type
_entity.pdbx_description
1 polymer ?
#
loop_
_entity_poly.entity_id
_entity_poly.type
_entity_poly.pdbx_seq_one_letter_code
_entity_poly.pdbx_strand_id
1 'polypeptide(L)'
;MSKPRLRPRHRAWSVLALPTLLCTLAGCSSGPAGGTAAPAAGGEAKAAPATSASPTPTGPPGTLFDSFHYSGPDDPAFQAHGWEVRDGAGGPGVKDTWTAAGAAFPSDTTAQGGRIMQLRSSTDGTAQGTKQVEVQSTGSRLLNGTYAARIYLSDKPASGRNGDHVVQTFFPISPSDGSANYSELDYEYMPNGGWGSVGPQLDTTSWFKSDPPDRVTHALKQHLEGWHLMMITAVDGKVTYSLDGKDLFTSTGKYIARENVDVHFSNWFIDLLPSLGATRTWDMKVNWFYYKADQAVSKADVQKTVDEFYAAGTDYVNTLPKS
;
A
#
# COMPACT_ATOMS: atom_id res chain seq x y z
N MET A 1 -21.32 8.88 7.76
CA MET A 1 -20.84 10.12 7.10
C MET A 1 -19.35 10.29 7.43
N SER A 2 -18.47 9.66 6.65
CA SER A 2 -17.03 9.80 6.83
C SER A 2 -16.55 11.15 6.31
N LYS A 3 -15.65 11.81 7.03
CA LYS A 3 -14.93 13.00 6.54
C LYS A 3 -13.68 12.52 5.81
N PRO A 4 -13.52 12.75 4.49
CA PRO A 4 -12.22 12.58 3.85
C PRO A 4 -11.29 13.68 4.40
N ARG A 5 -10.24 13.27 5.11
CA ARG A 5 -9.18 14.17 5.62
C ARG A 5 -7.83 13.46 5.68
N LEU A 6 -7.34 13.07 4.51
CA LEU A 6 -5.90 12.98 4.27
C LEU A 6 -5.50 14.25 3.51
N ARG A 7 -4.47 14.95 4.02
CA ARG A 7 -3.85 16.07 3.29
C ARG A 7 -2.93 15.49 2.21
N PRO A 8 -2.73 16.15 1.06
CA PRO A 8 -1.78 15.69 0.05
C PRO A 8 -0.37 15.47 0.65
N ARG A 9 0.25 14.31 0.37
CA ARG A 9 1.62 13.98 0.82
C ARG A 9 2.65 14.76 0.00
N HIS A 10 2.97 15.97 0.43
CA HIS A 10 4.00 16.80 -0.21
C HIS A 10 5.42 16.41 0.22
N ARG A 11 6.04 15.42 -0.46
CA ARG A 11 7.50 15.21 -0.38
C ARG A 11 8.21 16.40 -1.05
N ALA A 12 8.78 17.30 -0.25
CA ALA A 12 9.58 18.42 -0.74
C ALA A 12 11.03 17.96 -0.98
N TRP A 13 11.38 17.64 -2.23
CA TRP A 13 12.77 17.47 -2.63
C TRP A 13 13.34 18.85 -2.97
N SER A 14 14.27 19.34 -2.15
CA SER A 14 14.82 20.69 -2.26
C SER A 14 15.69 20.87 -3.51
N VAL A 15 15.08 21.32 -4.61
CA VAL A 15 15.77 22.02 -5.69
C VAL A 15 15.62 23.52 -5.45
N LEU A 16 16.74 24.25 -5.42
CA LEU A 16 16.75 25.69 -5.14
C LEU A 16 15.99 26.48 -6.22
N ALA A 17 14.94 27.21 -5.82
CA ALA A 17 14.36 28.30 -6.59
C ALA A 17 13.84 29.40 -5.65
N LEU A 18 14.22 30.65 -5.94
CA LEU A 18 13.82 31.84 -5.18
C LEU A 18 12.41 32.34 -5.57
N PRO A 19 11.72 33.10 -4.70
CA PRO A 19 10.27 33.27 -4.77
C PRO A 19 9.82 34.41 -5.69
N THR A 20 8.62 34.27 -6.24
CA THR A 20 7.81 35.40 -6.73
C THR A 20 6.52 35.52 -5.91
N LEU A 21 6.25 36.76 -5.53
CA LEU A 21 5.18 37.19 -4.62
C LEU A 21 4.02 37.77 -5.45
N LEU A 22 2.75 37.45 -5.15
CA LEU A 22 1.67 38.44 -5.30
C LEU A 22 0.40 38.11 -4.49
N CYS A 23 -0.09 39.16 -3.81
CA CYS A 23 -1.43 39.32 -3.22
C CYS A 23 -2.50 39.39 -4.37
N THR A 24 -3.83 39.35 -4.24
CA THR A 24 -4.85 39.26 -3.15
C THR A 24 -6.21 38.89 -3.84
N LEU A 25 -7.43 38.85 -3.27
CA LEU A 25 -7.99 39.38 -2.02
C LEU A 25 -9.06 38.43 -1.40
N ALA A 26 -10.28 38.91 -1.11
CA ALA A 26 -11.29 38.31 -0.25
C ALA A 26 -12.74 38.52 -0.75
N GLY A 27 -13.70 37.82 -0.15
CA GLY A 27 -15.14 38.01 -0.35
C GLY A 27 -15.97 37.31 0.74
N CYS A 28 -16.80 38.06 1.45
CA CYS A 28 -17.72 37.58 2.51
C CYS A 28 -19.01 36.97 1.86
N SER A 29 -20.06 36.47 2.53
CA SER A 29 -20.58 36.64 3.91
C SER A 29 -21.75 35.66 4.21
N SER A 30 -22.03 35.42 5.51
CA SER A 30 -23.36 35.18 6.16
C SER A 30 -24.34 34.06 5.71
N GLY A 31 -24.85 33.29 6.70
CA GLY A 31 -26.13 32.52 6.62
C GLY A 31 -27.37 33.37 6.93
N PRO A 32 -28.48 32.89 7.58
CA PRO A 32 -28.67 31.60 8.29
C PRO A 32 -30.08 30.91 8.19
N ALA A 33 -30.18 29.73 8.83
CA ALA A 33 -31.30 29.16 9.65
C ALA A 33 -32.79 29.01 9.19
N GLY A 34 -33.37 27.87 9.60
CA GLY A 34 -34.81 27.48 9.66
C GLY A 34 -34.89 25.94 9.50
N GLY A 35 -35.47 25.09 10.38
CA GLY A 35 -36.68 25.16 11.20
C GLY A 35 -37.85 24.51 10.43
N THR A 36 -38.65 23.54 10.90
CA THR A 36 -38.82 22.84 12.20
C THR A 36 -39.74 21.61 12.02
N ALA A 37 -39.71 20.68 12.99
CA ALA A 37 -40.80 19.75 13.40
C ALA A 37 -41.19 18.50 12.55
N ALA A 38 -41.59 17.46 13.29
CA ALA A 38 -42.16 16.16 12.87
C ALA A 38 -43.65 16.10 13.33
N PRO A 39 -44.39 14.97 13.49
CA PRO A 39 -44.12 13.54 13.17
C PRO A 39 -45.34 12.78 12.54
N ALA A 40 -45.22 11.44 12.41
CA ALA A 40 -46.17 10.41 12.89
C ALA A 40 -46.66 9.30 11.90
N ALA A 41 -46.85 8.12 12.51
CA ALA A 41 -47.79 7.03 12.20
C ALA A 41 -47.55 6.04 11.02
N GLY A 42 -47.27 4.77 11.40
CA GLY A 42 -48.12 3.63 11.03
C GLY A 42 -47.76 2.83 9.76
N GLY A 43 -47.20 1.62 9.94
CA GLY A 43 -46.98 0.67 8.84
C GLY A 43 -46.62 -0.74 9.34
N GLU A 44 -47.45 -1.71 8.98
CA GLU A 44 -47.51 -3.10 9.47
C GLU A 44 -46.20 -3.92 9.36
N ALA A 45 -45.96 -4.79 10.34
CA ALA A 45 -44.78 -5.64 10.39
C ALA A 45 -44.87 -6.83 9.40
N LYS A 46 -44.33 -6.64 8.19
CA LYS A 46 -44.11 -7.72 7.22
C LYS A 46 -42.91 -8.57 7.66
N ALA A 47 -43.09 -9.88 7.82
CA ALA A 47 -42.02 -10.79 8.20
C ALA A 47 -40.85 -10.72 7.19
N ALA A 48 -39.66 -10.38 7.69
CA ALA A 48 -38.46 -10.28 6.86
C ALA A 48 -37.91 -11.68 6.52
N PRO A 49 -37.28 -11.88 5.34
CA PRO A 49 -36.50 -13.08 5.07
C PRO A 49 -35.39 -13.20 6.11
N ALA A 50 -35.07 -14.42 6.53
CA ALA A 50 -33.93 -14.66 7.39
C ALA A 50 -32.65 -14.13 6.71
N THR A 51 -32.06 -13.08 7.28
CA THR A 51 -30.74 -12.60 6.88
C THR A 51 -29.73 -13.71 7.17
N SER A 52 -29.17 -14.30 6.11
CA SER A 52 -27.96 -15.11 6.24
C SER A 52 -26.93 -14.29 7.01
N ALA A 53 -26.55 -14.76 8.20
CA ALA A 53 -25.57 -14.06 9.00
C ALA A 53 -24.25 -14.02 8.22
N SER A 54 -23.74 -12.81 7.94
CA SER A 54 -22.39 -12.66 7.41
C SER A 54 -21.42 -13.41 8.33
N PRO A 55 -20.47 -14.20 7.80
CA PRO A 55 -19.54 -14.93 8.64
C PRO A 55 -18.82 -13.95 9.55
N THR A 56 -18.88 -14.21 10.86
CA THR A 56 -18.03 -13.55 11.85
C THR A 56 -16.57 -13.75 11.42
N PRO A 57 -15.66 -12.77 11.56
CA PRO A 57 -14.25 -12.96 11.18
C PRO A 57 -13.62 -14.11 11.98
N THR A 58 -13.53 -15.29 11.36
CA THR A 58 -12.98 -16.50 11.97
C THR A 58 -11.51 -16.61 11.60
N GLY A 59 -10.65 -16.50 12.60
CA GLY A 59 -9.21 -16.67 12.46
C GLY A 59 -8.50 -16.51 13.81
N PRO A 60 -7.18 -16.77 13.87
CA PRO A 60 -6.42 -16.61 15.11
C PRO A 60 -6.47 -15.16 15.60
N PRO A 61 -6.60 -14.87 16.91
CA PRO A 61 -6.68 -13.49 17.42
C PRO A 61 -5.51 -12.61 16.98
N GLY A 62 -5.75 -11.32 16.73
CA GLY A 62 -4.72 -10.37 16.30
C GLY A 62 -4.23 -10.60 14.87
N THR A 63 -5.03 -11.25 14.01
CA THR A 63 -4.69 -11.52 12.61
C THR A 63 -5.49 -10.62 11.67
N LEU A 64 -4.82 -10.05 10.68
CA LEU A 64 -5.41 -9.49 9.46
C LEU A 64 -4.92 -10.34 8.27
N PHE A 65 -5.82 -10.76 7.40
CA PHE A 65 -5.50 -11.47 6.16
C PHE A 65 -6.44 -11.01 5.04
N ASP A 66 -5.91 -10.90 3.83
CA ASP A 66 -6.67 -10.58 2.62
C ASP A 66 -6.05 -11.29 1.40
N SER A 67 -6.86 -12.05 0.66
CA SER A 67 -6.50 -12.74 -0.59
C SER A 67 -6.71 -11.88 -1.84
N PHE A 68 -7.17 -10.64 -1.67
CA PHE A 68 -7.56 -9.70 -2.71
C PHE A 68 -8.60 -10.24 -3.71
N HIS A 69 -9.52 -11.11 -3.23
CA HIS A 69 -10.58 -11.70 -4.05
C HIS A 69 -11.77 -10.74 -4.28
N TYR A 70 -11.49 -9.59 -4.90
CA TYR A 70 -12.47 -8.54 -5.22
C TYR A 70 -12.89 -8.55 -6.69
N SER A 71 -14.02 -7.92 -7.00
CA SER A 71 -14.50 -7.74 -8.37
C SER A 71 -13.89 -6.53 -9.08
N GLY A 72 -13.42 -5.52 -8.34
CA GLY A 72 -12.88 -4.27 -8.86
C GLY A 72 -12.50 -3.28 -7.73
N PRO A 73 -11.90 -2.13 -8.04
CA PRO A 73 -11.60 -1.09 -7.04
C PRO A 73 -12.85 -0.44 -6.42
N ASP A 74 -13.99 -0.51 -7.12
CA ASP A 74 -15.30 -0.06 -6.66
C ASP A 74 -16.08 -1.15 -5.88
N ASP A 75 -15.47 -2.31 -5.62
CA ASP A 75 -16.12 -3.38 -4.86
C ASP A 75 -16.40 -2.91 -3.42
N PRO A 76 -17.67 -2.94 -2.94
CA PRO A 76 -17.98 -2.51 -1.58
C PRO A 76 -17.22 -3.28 -0.49
N ALA A 77 -16.83 -4.53 -0.75
CA ALA A 77 -16.05 -5.33 0.18
C ALA A 77 -14.61 -4.79 0.33
N PHE A 78 -13.98 -4.33 -0.75
CA PHE A 78 -12.61 -3.79 -0.73
C PHE A 78 -12.49 -2.59 0.23
N GLN A 79 -13.44 -1.66 0.13
CA GLN A 79 -13.54 -0.51 1.03
C GLN A 79 -13.96 -0.91 2.45
N ALA A 80 -14.89 -1.86 2.60
CA ALA A 80 -15.32 -2.35 3.91
C ALA A 80 -14.25 -3.14 4.67
N HIS A 81 -13.30 -3.74 3.95
CA HIS A 81 -12.13 -4.44 4.49
C HIS A 81 -10.96 -3.49 4.79
N GLY A 82 -11.13 -2.19 4.54
CA GLY A 82 -10.15 -1.16 4.90
C GLY A 82 -9.03 -1.01 3.87
N TRP A 83 -9.37 -1.02 2.58
CA TRP A 83 -8.45 -0.68 1.49
C TRP A 83 -9.03 0.43 0.60
N GLU A 84 -8.14 1.27 0.06
CA GLU A 84 -8.48 2.22 -1.01
C GLU A 84 -7.38 2.27 -2.08
N VAL A 85 -7.75 2.68 -3.29
CA VAL A 85 -6.78 2.97 -4.35
C VAL A 85 -6.49 4.47 -4.36
N ARG A 86 -5.22 4.85 -4.40
CA ARG A 86 -4.80 6.26 -4.38
C ARG A 86 -5.16 6.97 -5.69
N ASP A 87 -5.98 8.00 -5.57
CA ASP A 87 -6.24 9.03 -6.59
C ASP A 87 -5.61 10.40 -6.25
N GLY A 88 -5.07 10.53 -5.04
CA GLY A 88 -4.53 11.77 -4.49
C GLY A 88 -3.11 12.13 -4.96
N ALA A 89 -2.91 13.43 -5.19
CA ALA A 89 -1.60 14.01 -5.48
C ALA A 89 -0.61 13.86 -4.31
N GLY A 90 0.68 13.75 -4.64
CA GLY A 90 1.78 13.68 -3.67
C GLY A 90 2.98 12.94 -4.22
N GLY A 91 4.03 12.84 -3.40
CA GLY A 91 5.20 11.99 -3.68
C GLY A 91 5.00 10.54 -3.24
N PRO A 92 5.99 9.66 -3.47
CA PRO A 92 7.13 9.87 -4.37
C PRO A 92 6.71 9.85 -5.87
N GLY A 93 7.68 9.80 -6.77
CA GLY A 93 7.46 9.62 -8.20
C GLY A 93 7.00 10.84 -8.99
N VAL A 94 6.57 10.61 -10.22
CA VAL A 94 6.17 11.67 -11.16
C VAL A 94 4.93 12.40 -10.66
N LYS A 95 5.09 13.69 -10.35
CA LYS A 95 4.06 14.55 -9.76
C LYS A 95 2.76 14.52 -10.56
N ASP A 96 1.64 14.42 -9.84
CA ASP A 96 0.26 14.50 -10.34
C ASP A 96 -0.12 13.39 -11.37
N THR A 97 0.53 12.22 -11.31
CA THR A 97 0.26 11.04 -12.19
C THR A 97 -0.32 9.82 -11.47
N TRP A 98 -0.58 9.90 -10.16
CA TRP A 98 -1.23 8.82 -9.40
C TRP A 98 -2.68 8.63 -9.85
N THR A 99 -3.10 7.38 -10.08
CA THR A 99 -4.44 7.08 -10.58
C THR A 99 -4.95 5.69 -10.18
N ALA A 100 -6.24 5.62 -9.87
CA ALA A 100 -6.92 4.36 -9.59
C ALA A 100 -7.01 3.41 -10.81
N ALA A 101 -6.87 3.93 -12.04
CA ALA A 101 -7.03 3.15 -13.27
C ALA A 101 -5.96 2.05 -13.48
N GLY A 102 -4.88 2.05 -12.68
CA GLY A 102 -3.86 1.00 -12.69
C GLY A 102 -4.19 -0.21 -11.80
N ALA A 103 -5.17 -0.10 -10.89
CA ALA A 103 -5.52 -1.15 -9.94
C ALA A 103 -6.63 -2.06 -10.49
N ALA A 104 -6.43 -3.37 -10.41
CA ALA A 104 -7.41 -4.36 -10.85
C ALA A 104 -7.28 -5.67 -10.04
N PHE A 105 -8.32 -6.50 -10.07
CA PHE A 105 -8.36 -7.79 -9.35
C PHE A 105 -8.57 -9.00 -10.28
N PRO A 106 -7.71 -9.18 -11.31
CA PRO A 106 -7.88 -10.24 -12.30
C PRO A 106 -7.64 -11.64 -11.71
N SER A 107 -8.06 -12.66 -12.45
CA SER A 107 -7.62 -14.03 -12.20
C SER A 107 -6.18 -14.24 -12.70
N ASP A 108 -5.38 -14.99 -11.94
CA ASP A 108 -4.02 -15.38 -12.31
C ASP A 108 -3.77 -16.82 -11.84
N THR A 109 -3.54 -17.74 -12.78
CA THR A 109 -3.34 -19.18 -12.48
C THR A 109 -2.01 -19.50 -11.80
N THR A 110 -1.10 -18.53 -11.67
CA THR A 110 0.15 -18.66 -10.91
C THR A 110 0.02 -18.17 -9.46
N ALA A 111 -1.12 -17.59 -9.11
CA ALA A 111 -1.47 -17.16 -7.76
C ALA A 111 -2.24 -18.26 -7.01
N GLN A 112 -2.00 -18.35 -5.69
CA GLN A 112 -2.78 -19.19 -4.79
C GLN A 112 -4.23 -18.65 -4.75
N GLY A 113 -5.22 -19.54 -4.84
CA GLY A 113 -6.63 -19.15 -4.99
C GLY A 113 -7.01 -18.55 -6.35
N GLY A 114 -6.07 -18.40 -7.28
CA GLY A 114 -6.35 -17.99 -8.66
C GLY A 114 -6.71 -16.51 -8.86
N ARG A 115 -6.49 -15.65 -7.87
CA ARG A 115 -6.66 -14.18 -7.95
C ARG A 115 -5.48 -13.41 -7.37
N ILE A 116 -5.39 -12.15 -7.80
CA ILE A 116 -4.39 -11.18 -7.38
C ILE A 116 -5.01 -9.80 -7.27
N MET A 117 -4.40 -8.92 -6.48
CA MET A 117 -4.37 -7.49 -6.75
C MET A 117 -3.25 -7.20 -7.77
N GLN A 118 -3.57 -6.52 -8.86
CA GLN A 118 -2.61 -6.08 -9.88
C GLN A 118 -2.42 -4.56 -9.79
N LEU A 119 -1.17 -4.11 -9.74
CA LEU A 119 -0.76 -2.71 -9.79
C LEU A 119 -0.04 -2.46 -11.11
N ARG A 120 -0.78 -1.98 -12.12
CA ARG A 120 -0.24 -1.61 -13.43
C ARG A 120 0.10 -0.12 -13.51
N SER A 121 1.38 0.20 -13.68
CA SER A 121 1.85 1.54 -14.03
C SER A 121 2.13 1.62 -15.54
N SER A 122 2.12 2.83 -16.11
CA SER A 122 2.45 3.04 -17.53
C SER A 122 3.15 4.37 -17.77
N THR A 123 4.03 4.44 -18.76
CA THR A 123 4.67 5.69 -19.20
C THR A 123 5.06 5.64 -20.67
N ASP A 124 4.98 6.76 -21.37
CA ASP A 124 5.64 7.00 -22.67
C ASP A 124 6.93 7.84 -22.53
N GLY A 125 7.36 8.13 -21.29
CA GLY A 125 8.45 9.06 -20.98
C GLY A 125 8.02 10.53 -20.89
N THR A 126 6.74 10.86 -21.00
CA THR A 126 6.19 12.19 -20.71
C THR A 126 5.38 12.18 -19.41
N ALA A 127 5.18 13.34 -18.78
CA ALA A 127 4.35 13.42 -17.58
C ALA A 127 2.87 13.10 -17.90
N GLN A 128 2.36 13.59 -19.04
CA GLN A 128 0.98 13.40 -19.48
C GLN A 128 0.65 11.94 -19.85
N GLY A 129 1.62 11.21 -20.40
CA GLY A 129 1.50 9.77 -20.69
C GLY A 129 1.86 8.86 -19.52
N THR A 130 2.22 9.42 -18.36
CA THR A 130 2.59 8.64 -17.17
C THR A 130 1.42 8.43 -16.23
N LYS A 131 1.31 7.22 -15.69
CA LYS A 131 0.33 6.77 -14.71
C LYS A 131 1.01 5.89 -13.68
N GLN A 132 0.89 6.25 -12.41
CA GLN A 132 1.41 5.52 -11.25
C GLN A 132 0.23 4.99 -10.43
N VAL A 133 0.41 3.90 -9.70
CA VAL A 133 -0.67 3.25 -8.96
C VAL A 133 -0.20 2.81 -7.58
N GLU A 134 -1.05 3.07 -6.58
CA GLU A 134 -0.85 2.68 -5.19
C GLU A 134 -2.18 2.20 -4.61
N VAL A 135 -2.14 1.09 -3.88
CA VAL A 135 -3.23 0.62 -3.04
C VAL A 135 -2.75 0.69 -1.60
N GLN A 136 -3.57 1.27 -0.74
CA GLN A 136 -3.24 1.52 0.67
C GLN A 136 -4.36 1.05 1.58
N SER A 137 -4.00 0.55 2.76
CA SER A 137 -4.97 0.27 3.80
C SER A 137 -5.51 1.58 4.38
N THR A 138 -6.75 1.57 4.87
CA THR A 138 -7.40 2.72 5.49
C THR A 138 -7.73 2.45 6.94
N GLY A 139 -7.00 3.10 7.85
CA GLY A 139 -7.24 2.98 9.28
C GLY A 139 -6.85 1.62 9.86
N SER A 140 -5.99 0.88 9.16
CA SER A 140 -5.39 -0.34 9.71
C SER A 140 -4.40 0.08 10.78
N ARG A 141 -4.73 -0.16 12.05
CA ARG A 141 -3.92 0.27 13.20
C ARG A 141 -2.79 -0.72 13.49
N LEU A 142 -1.94 -0.97 12.49
CA LEU A 142 -0.84 -1.92 12.58
C LEU A 142 0.35 -1.25 13.29
N LEU A 143 1.15 -2.00 14.06
CA LEU A 143 2.32 -1.47 14.76
C LEU A 143 3.40 -2.55 14.89
N ASN A 144 3.40 -3.28 16.01
CA ASN A 144 4.33 -4.37 16.25
C ASN A 144 3.70 -5.67 15.74
N GLY A 145 4.50 -6.51 15.09
CA GLY A 145 4.02 -7.77 14.56
C GLY A 145 4.83 -8.29 13.38
N THR A 146 4.30 -9.34 12.76
CA THR A 146 4.80 -9.88 11.50
C THR A 146 3.88 -9.45 10.37
N TYR A 147 4.38 -8.63 9.46
CA TYR A 147 3.77 -8.28 8.19
C TYR A 147 4.33 -9.23 7.12
N ALA A 148 3.47 -9.76 6.25
CA ALA A 148 3.87 -10.68 5.19
C ALA A 148 3.01 -10.46 3.95
N ALA A 149 3.63 -10.43 2.77
CA ALA A 149 2.94 -10.35 1.50
C ALA A 149 3.56 -11.30 0.47
N ARG A 150 2.73 -12.00 -0.29
CA ARG A 150 3.17 -12.77 -1.46
C ARG A 150 3.05 -11.91 -2.71
N ILE A 151 4.18 -11.49 -3.27
CA ILE A 151 4.27 -10.46 -4.30
C ILE A 151 4.96 -11.02 -5.54
N TYR A 152 4.45 -10.69 -6.73
CA TYR A 152 5.15 -10.87 -8.00
C TYR A 152 5.86 -9.57 -8.35
N LEU A 153 7.19 -9.65 -8.48
CA LEU A 153 8.03 -8.55 -8.96
C LEU A 153 8.38 -8.80 -10.44
N SER A 154 8.48 -7.73 -11.22
CA SER A 154 8.82 -7.77 -12.65
C SER A 154 10.19 -7.15 -12.93
N ASP A 155 10.98 -7.77 -13.82
CA ASP A 155 12.30 -7.27 -14.25
C ASP A 155 12.25 -6.45 -15.56
N LYS A 156 11.10 -6.50 -16.23
CA LYS A 156 10.84 -5.88 -17.53
C LYS A 156 9.37 -5.50 -17.61
N PRO A 157 8.99 -4.51 -18.43
CA PRO A 157 7.60 -4.16 -18.61
C PRO A 157 6.84 -5.32 -19.28
N ALA A 158 5.56 -5.46 -18.95
CA ALA A 158 4.63 -6.36 -19.62
C ALA A 158 4.40 -6.00 -21.10
N SER A 159 4.65 -4.74 -21.49
CA SER A 159 4.68 -4.31 -22.89
C SER A 159 5.60 -3.10 -23.10
N GLY A 160 6.19 -2.97 -24.29
CA GLY A 160 7.12 -1.89 -24.63
C GLY A 160 8.60 -2.24 -24.39
N ARG A 161 9.47 -1.24 -24.57
CA ARG A 161 10.93 -1.37 -24.41
C ARG A 161 11.32 -1.33 -22.92
N ASN A 162 12.19 -2.20 -22.44
CA ASN A 162 12.70 -2.12 -21.05
C ASN A 162 13.67 -0.92 -20.86
N GLY A 163 13.76 -0.42 -19.63
CA GLY A 163 14.74 0.58 -19.21
C GLY A 163 14.24 1.65 -18.23
N ASP A 164 12.95 1.72 -17.92
CA ASP A 164 12.44 2.71 -16.95
C ASP A 164 12.99 2.45 -15.54
N HIS A 165 13.33 3.50 -14.80
CA HIS A 165 13.59 3.44 -13.36
C HIS A 165 12.27 3.32 -12.58
N VAL A 166 11.64 2.15 -12.71
CA VAL A 166 10.44 1.77 -11.97
C VAL A 166 10.79 1.31 -10.56
N VAL A 167 9.90 1.56 -9.61
CA VAL A 167 9.97 1.04 -8.23
C VAL A 167 8.69 0.26 -7.93
N GLN A 168 8.85 -0.97 -7.47
CA GLN A 168 7.77 -1.86 -7.02
C GLN A 168 7.90 -2.05 -5.51
N THR A 169 6.87 -1.70 -4.74
CA THR A 169 7.01 -1.47 -3.29
C THR A 169 6.02 -2.24 -2.42
N PHE A 170 6.44 -2.52 -1.19
CA PHE A 170 5.58 -2.98 -0.09
C PHE A 170 6.09 -2.37 1.21
N PHE A 171 5.27 -1.56 1.87
CA PHE A 171 5.72 -0.73 2.98
C PHE A 171 4.59 -0.36 3.97
N PRO A 172 4.74 -0.71 5.26
CA PRO A 172 4.04 -0.05 6.36
C PRO A 172 4.59 1.37 6.59
N ILE A 173 3.72 2.37 6.66
CA ILE A 173 4.07 3.80 6.78
C ILE A 173 3.11 4.57 7.68
N SER A 174 3.63 5.56 8.41
CA SER A 174 2.84 6.52 9.18
C SER A 174 1.79 7.26 8.33
N PRO A 175 0.60 7.56 8.87
CA PRO A 175 -0.42 8.34 8.16
C PRO A 175 0.01 9.75 7.72
N SER A 176 1.09 10.30 8.28
CA SER A 176 1.61 11.62 7.90
C SER A 176 3.13 11.72 7.99
N ASP A 177 3.74 12.14 6.87
CA ASP A 177 5.17 12.47 6.72
C ASP A 177 5.67 13.41 7.83
N GLY A 178 4.85 14.36 8.27
CA GLY A 178 5.19 15.34 9.31
C GLY A 178 5.03 14.86 10.76
N SER A 179 4.78 13.57 11.00
CA SER A 179 4.64 13.04 12.36
C SER A 179 5.96 13.07 13.13
N ALA A 180 5.91 13.48 14.40
CA ALA A 180 7.05 13.33 15.31
C ALA A 180 7.43 11.85 15.53
N ASN A 181 6.47 10.94 15.31
CA ASN A 181 6.62 9.50 15.41
C ASN A 181 6.73 8.79 14.06
N TYR A 182 7.06 9.53 12.99
CA TYR A 182 7.21 8.99 11.64
C TYR A 182 7.99 7.67 11.63
N SER A 183 7.39 6.70 10.95
CA SER A 183 7.86 5.33 10.82
C SER A 183 7.49 4.86 9.42
N GLU A 184 8.45 4.32 8.68
CA GLU A 184 8.26 3.77 7.33
C GLU A 184 9.24 2.60 7.19
N LEU A 185 8.75 1.44 6.77
CA LEU A 185 9.48 0.17 6.72
C LEU A 185 9.41 -0.42 5.31
N ASP A 186 10.29 0.01 4.41
CA ASP A 186 10.15 -0.24 2.99
C ASP A 186 10.79 -1.54 2.52
N TYR A 187 10.13 -2.14 1.54
CA TYR A 187 10.78 -2.76 0.40
C TYR A 187 10.62 -1.88 -0.85
N GLU A 188 11.72 -1.55 -1.53
CA GLU A 188 11.73 -0.88 -2.84
C GLU A 188 12.52 -1.72 -3.87
N TYR A 189 11.84 -2.39 -4.80
CA TYR A 189 12.49 -3.13 -5.88
C TYR A 189 12.63 -2.31 -7.17
N MET A 190 13.86 -2.19 -7.64
CA MET A 190 14.27 -1.41 -8.81
C MET A 190 15.02 -2.31 -9.81
N PRO A 191 14.33 -2.92 -10.79
CA PRO A 191 14.93 -3.90 -11.69
C PRO A 191 15.97 -3.29 -12.65
N ASN A 192 15.74 -2.05 -13.10
CA ASN A 192 16.70 -1.31 -13.94
C ASN A 192 17.64 -0.40 -13.10
N GLY A 193 17.50 -0.38 -11.78
CA GLY A 193 18.16 0.58 -10.90
C GLY A 193 17.34 1.85 -10.70
N GLY A 194 17.95 2.81 -10.00
CA GLY A 194 17.26 3.94 -9.40
C GLY A 194 18.12 4.57 -8.30
N TRP A 195 17.77 5.75 -7.80
CA TRP A 195 18.49 6.42 -6.70
C TRP A 195 20.01 6.59 -6.89
N GLY A 196 20.49 6.68 -8.14
CA GLY A 196 21.93 6.74 -8.48
C GLY A 196 22.63 5.37 -8.50
N SER A 197 21.89 4.29 -8.30
CA SER A 197 22.33 2.90 -8.31
C SER A 197 22.06 2.24 -9.66
N VAL A 198 23.04 1.53 -10.22
CA VAL A 198 22.84 0.63 -11.37
C VAL A 198 22.20 -0.67 -10.88
N GLY A 199 21.08 -1.06 -11.49
CA GLY A 199 20.28 -2.22 -11.07
C GLY A 199 20.85 -3.59 -11.45
N PRO A 200 20.12 -4.68 -11.10
CA PRO A 200 18.91 -4.70 -10.28
C PRO A 200 19.21 -4.50 -8.78
N GLN A 201 18.24 -3.99 -8.01
CA GLN A 201 18.38 -3.77 -6.57
C GLN A 201 17.04 -3.89 -5.85
N LEU A 202 17.03 -4.58 -4.70
CA LEU A 202 15.97 -4.46 -3.69
C LEU A 202 16.55 -3.71 -2.48
N ASP A 203 16.01 -2.54 -2.19
CA ASP A 203 16.31 -1.82 -0.95
C ASP A 203 15.33 -2.21 0.15
N THR A 204 15.88 -2.47 1.33
CA THR A 204 15.14 -2.65 2.59
C THR A 204 15.49 -1.49 3.50
N THR A 205 14.51 -0.68 3.91
CA THR A 205 14.77 0.61 4.55
C THR A 205 13.88 0.84 5.76
N SER A 206 14.46 1.22 6.90
CA SER A 206 13.71 1.66 8.08
C SER A 206 13.95 3.16 8.32
N TRP A 207 12.90 3.96 8.24
CA TRP A 207 12.95 5.40 8.49
C TRP A 207 12.54 5.76 9.92
N PHE A 208 13.23 6.78 10.45
CA PHE A 208 12.88 7.49 11.68
C PHE A 208 12.23 8.86 11.39
N LYS A 209 12.61 9.53 10.28
CA LYS A 209 12.01 10.79 9.82
C LYS A 209 12.06 10.92 8.30
N SER A 210 10.99 11.47 7.74
CA SER A 210 10.89 11.86 6.33
C SER A 210 11.77 13.08 5.99
N ASP A 211 11.70 14.13 6.81
CA ASP A 211 12.42 15.40 6.64
C ASP A 211 12.92 15.99 7.99
N PRO A 212 14.22 16.32 8.12
CA PRO A 212 15.30 15.86 7.25
C PRO A 212 15.36 14.32 7.25
N PRO A 213 15.73 13.68 6.12
CA PRO A 213 15.67 12.24 5.97
C PRO A 213 16.64 11.55 6.95
N ASP A 214 16.10 10.70 7.81
CA ASP A 214 16.84 9.93 8.82
C ASP A 214 16.39 8.47 8.76
N ARG A 215 17.24 7.59 8.21
CA ARG A 215 16.92 6.19 7.90
C ARG A 215 18.16 5.31 7.89
N VAL A 216 17.95 4.00 7.88
CA VAL A 216 18.95 2.98 7.57
C VAL A 216 18.45 2.08 6.45
N THR A 217 19.30 1.80 5.46
CA THR A 217 18.99 1.01 4.27
C THR A 217 20.01 -0.11 4.08
N HIS A 218 19.54 -1.28 3.66
CA HIS A 218 20.38 -2.34 3.09
C HIS A 218 19.91 -2.67 1.66
N ALA A 219 20.88 -2.81 0.75
CA ALA A 219 20.65 -3.01 -0.67
C ALA A 219 21.05 -4.43 -1.11
N LEU A 220 20.08 -5.25 -1.51
CA LEU A 220 20.30 -6.55 -2.13
C LEU A 220 20.44 -6.39 -3.66
N LYS A 221 21.63 -6.65 -4.18
CA LYS A 221 21.92 -6.65 -5.63
C LYS A 221 21.52 -7.98 -6.29
N GLN A 222 20.26 -8.12 -6.68
CA GLN A 222 19.76 -9.34 -7.29
C GLN A 222 18.57 -9.08 -8.22
N HIS A 223 18.47 -9.89 -9.29
CA HIS A 223 17.24 -10.08 -10.06
C HIS A 223 16.20 -10.83 -9.20
N LEU A 224 14.95 -10.36 -9.24
CA LEU A 224 13.82 -10.86 -8.46
C LEU A 224 12.54 -11.05 -9.30
N GLU A 225 12.65 -11.27 -10.62
CA GLU A 225 11.46 -11.59 -11.45
C GLU A 225 10.80 -12.89 -10.94
N GLY A 226 9.57 -12.78 -10.44
CA GLY A 226 8.81 -13.92 -9.94
C GLY A 226 8.04 -13.65 -8.65
N TRP A 227 7.40 -14.71 -8.14
CA TRP A 227 6.67 -14.71 -6.87
C TRP A 227 7.62 -14.89 -5.68
N HIS A 228 7.62 -13.93 -4.77
CA HIS A 228 8.37 -13.92 -3.53
C HIS A 228 7.46 -13.75 -2.30
N LEU A 229 7.85 -14.34 -1.17
CA LEU A 229 7.26 -14.03 0.13
C LEU A 229 8.15 -13.01 0.85
N MET A 230 7.65 -11.78 0.93
CA MET A 230 8.33 -10.62 1.51
C MET A 230 7.76 -10.38 2.91
N MET A 231 8.63 -10.36 3.94
CA MET A 231 8.20 -10.27 5.34
C MET A 231 8.93 -9.16 6.09
N ILE A 232 8.22 -8.51 7.01
CA ILE A 232 8.76 -7.53 7.97
C ILE A 232 8.33 -7.99 9.36
N THR A 233 9.28 -8.34 10.21
CA THR A 233 9.03 -8.75 11.60
C THR A 233 9.49 -7.64 12.55
N ALA A 234 8.55 -6.82 13.01
CA ALA A 234 8.74 -5.66 13.87
C ALA A 234 8.27 -5.98 15.30
N VAL A 235 9.14 -6.60 16.11
CA VAL A 235 8.86 -6.97 17.51
C VAL A 235 10.13 -6.83 18.36
N ASP A 236 10.01 -6.82 19.70
CA ASP A 236 11.14 -6.81 20.63
C ASP A 236 12.18 -5.69 20.39
N GLY A 237 11.75 -4.53 19.87
CA GLY A 237 12.64 -3.39 19.60
C GLY A 237 13.57 -3.55 18.39
N LYS A 238 13.26 -4.50 17.49
CA LYS A 238 13.94 -4.73 16.21
C LYS A 238 12.93 -4.81 15.05
N VAL A 239 13.39 -4.49 13.85
CA VAL A 239 12.68 -4.79 12.60
C VAL A 239 13.58 -5.67 11.75
N THR A 240 13.11 -6.86 11.38
CA THR A 240 13.84 -7.79 10.50
C THR A 240 13.09 -7.95 9.18
N TYR A 241 13.79 -7.71 8.08
CA TYR A 241 13.32 -7.89 6.71
C TYR A 241 13.81 -9.25 6.22
N SER A 242 12.91 -10.10 5.74
CA SER A 242 13.28 -11.37 5.11
C SER A 242 12.54 -11.62 3.81
N LEU A 243 13.28 -12.22 2.87
CA LEU A 243 12.81 -12.59 1.53
C LEU A 243 12.89 -14.11 1.40
N ASP A 244 11.74 -14.74 1.14
CA ASP A 244 11.57 -16.19 1.06
C ASP A 244 12.09 -16.96 2.30
N GLY A 245 12.12 -16.30 3.47
CA GLY A 245 12.61 -16.86 4.73
C GLY A 245 14.12 -16.74 4.94
N LYS A 246 14.83 -15.93 4.13
CA LYS A 246 16.21 -15.51 4.38
C LYS A 246 16.20 -14.07 4.88
N ASP A 247 16.77 -13.83 6.04
CA ASP A 247 16.96 -12.47 6.56
C ASP A 247 17.90 -11.68 5.64
N LEU A 248 17.47 -10.46 5.27
CA LEU A 248 18.25 -9.51 4.46
C LEU A 248 18.87 -8.42 5.35
N PHE A 249 18.07 -7.90 6.29
CA PHE A 249 18.42 -6.72 7.06
C PHE A 249 17.70 -6.71 8.41
N THR A 250 18.38 -6.23 9.46
CA THR A 250 17.76 -5.94 10.75
C THR A 250 18.11 -4.51 11.18
N SER A 251 17.09 -3.69 11.44
CA SER A 251 17.24 -2.38 12.10
C SER A 251 16.80 -2.46 13.57
N THR A 252 17.31 -1.56 14.40
CA THR A 252 17.03 -1.51 15.85
C THR A 252 17.00 -0.07 16.36
N GLY A 253 16.66 0.11 17.63
CA GLY A 253 16.73 1.41 18.31
C GLY A 253 15.66 2.36 17.80
N LYS A 254 16.07 3.53 17.28
CA LYS A 254 15.11 4.55 16.80
C LYS A 254 14.37 4.17 15.50
N TYR A 255 14.86 3.16 14.77
CA TYR A 255 14.34 2.74 13.46
C TYR A 255 13.32 1.58 13.56
N ILE A 256 12.50 1.60 14.61
CA ILE A 256 11.34 0.72 14.79
C ILE A 256 10.05 1.50 14.47
N ALA A 257 8.92 0.82 14.34
CA ALA A 257 7.62 1.51 14.28
C ALA A 257 7.31 2.18 15.64
N ARG A 258 6.95 3.47 15.62
CA ARG A 258 6.72 4.32 16.81
C ARG A 258 5.29 4.88 16.91
N GLU A 259 4.47 4.65 15.90
CA GLU A 259 3.05 4.95 15.86
C GLU A 259 2.35 3.95 14.93
N ASN A 260 1.02 3.92 14.96
CA ASN A 260 0.26 3.04 14.08
C ASN A 260 0.50 3.41 12.61
N VAL A 261 0.74 2.40 11.77
CA VAL A 261 1.05 2.52 10.35
C VAL A 261 -0.03 1.86 9.49
N ASP A 262 -0.35 2.49 8.36
CA ASP A 262 -1.10 1.87 7.27
C ASP A 262 -0.11 1.10 6.36
N VAL A 263 -0.58 0.09 5.62
CA VAL A 263 0.22 -0.67 4.66
C VAL A 263 -0.10 -0.24 3.23
N HIS A 264 0.95 0.05 2.46
CA HIS A 264 0.87 0.47 1.07
C HIS A 264 1.60 -0.54 0.16
N PHE A 265 1.07 -0.69 -1.05
CA PHE A 265 1.73 -1.32 -2.19
C PHE A 265 1.69 -0.34 -3.35
N SER A 266 2.81 -0.07 -4.03
CA SER A 266 2.81 0.81 -5.19
C SER A 266 3.78 0.41 -6.30
N ASN A 267 3.44 0.85 -7.51
CA ASN A 267 4.23 0.66 -8.72
C ASN A 267 4.31 2.02 -9.44
N TRP A 268 5.50 2.60 -9.47
CA TRP A 268 5.70 4.02 -9.80
C TRP A 268 7.10 4.28 -10.41
N PHE A 269 7.34 5.48 -10.95
CA PHE A 269 8.55 5.82 -11.70
C PHE A 269 9.37 6.92 -11.01
N ILE A 270 10.68 6.72 -10.85
CA ILE A 270 11.61 7.70 -10.27
C ILE A 270 11.73 8.93 -11.18
N ASP A 271 11.85 8.70 -12.48
CA ASP A 271 12.06 9.72 -13.50
C ASP A 271 11.30 9.41 -14.79
N LEU A 272 11.54 10.23 -15.82
CA LEU A 272 10.92 10.14 -17.13
C LEU A 272 12.01 9.96 -18.19
N LEU A 273 11.89 8.91 -19.00
CA LEU A 273 12.85 8.58 -20.06
C LEU A 273 12.21 8.62 -21.47
N PRO A 274 12.04 9.81 -22.09
CA PRO A 274 11.52 9.96 -23.45
C PRO A 274 12.29 9.15 -24.52
N SER A 275 13.57 8.90 -24.28
CA SER A 275 14.46 8.14 -25.19
C SER A 275 14.08 6.66 -25.36
N LEU A 276 13.22 6.12 -24.49
CA LEU A 276 12.66 4.78 -24.64
C LEU A 276 11.49 4.73 -25.63
N GLY A 277 10.90 5.88 -25.99
CA GLY A 277 9.90 6.02 -27.04
C GLY A 277 8.51 5.56 -26.61
N ALA A 278 7.94 4.60 -27.35
CA ALA A 278 6.55 4.15 -27.22
C ALA A 278 6.15 3.76 -25.78
N THR A 279 4.85 3.81 -25.49
CA THR A 279 4.27 3.48 -24.18
C THR A 279 4.74 2.12 -23.66
N ARG A 280 5.08 2.09 -22.38
CA ARG A 280 5.54 0.93 -21.62
C ARG A 280 4.56 0.71 -20.46
N THR A 281 4.30 -0.55 -20.12
CA THR A 281 3.40 -0.91 -19.02
C THR A 281 4.10 -1.89 -18.09
N TRP A 282 4.14 -1.60 -16.79
CA TRP A 282 4.79 -2.42 -15.78
C TRP A 282 3.75 -2.99 -14.82
N ASP A 283 3.90 -4.25 -14.43
CA ASP A 283 2.97 -4.95 -13.54
C ASP A 283 3.70 -5.44 -12.29
N MET A 284 3.25 -4.96 -11.13
CA MET A 284 3.46 -5.62 -9.85
C MET A 284 2.16 -6.35 -9.47
N LYS A 285 2.27 -7.52 -8.83
CA LYS A 285 1.09 -8.27 -8.37
C LYS A 285 1.22 -8.61 -6.89
N VAL A 286 0.11 -8.63 -6.17
CA VAL A 286 0.03 -9.09 -4.79
C VAL A 286 -1.02 -10.20 -4.74
N ASN A 287 -0.64 -11.39 -4.30
CA ASN A 287 -1.56 -12.52 -4.17
C ASN A 287 -2.34 -12.44 -2.86
N TRP A 288 -1.66 -12.10 -1.76
CA TRP A 288 -2.28 -11.94 -0.46
C TRP A 288 -1.41 -11.08 0.45
N PHE A 289 -2.05 -10.48 1.45
CA PHE A 289 -1.42 -9.82 2.60
C PHE A 289 -1.83 -10.53 3.89
N TYR A 290 -0.88 -10.64 4.82
CA TYR A 290 -1.07 -11.20 6.16
C TYR A 290 -0.36 -10.30 7.18
N TYR A 291 -1.01 -10.07 8.32
CA TYR A 291 -0.39 -9.45 9.48
C TYR A 291 -0.80 -10.17 10.77
N LYS A 292 0.19 -10.34 11.65
CA LYS A 292 0.00 -10.84 13.02
C LYS A 292 0.50 -9.83 14.04
N ALA A 293 -0.42 -9.28 14.84
CA ALA A 293 -0.10 -8.34 15.92
C ALA A 293 0.79 -8.97 17.00
N ASP A 294 1.77 -8.18 17.47
CA ASP A 294 2.63 -8.40 18.65
C ASP A 294 3.38 -9.75 18.67
N GLN A 295 3.57 -10.40 17.52
CA GLN A 295 4.24 -11.71 17.44
C GLN A 295 5.19 -11.80 16.24
N ALA A 296 6.36 -12.41 16.48
CA ALA A 296 7.19 -12.98 15.43
C ALA A 296 6.56 -14.30 14.95
N VAL A 297 6.28 -14.43 13.65
CA VAL A 297 5.76 -15.64 13.03
C VAL A 297 6.75 -16.10 11.95
N SER A 298 7.08 -17.39 11.94
CA SER A 298 8.02 -17.91 10.93
C SER A 298 7.38 -17.93 9.54
N LYS A 299 8.20 -17.90 8.48
CA LYS A 299 7.73 -18.07 7.09
C LYS A 299 6.84 -19.31 6.93
N ALA A 300 7.21 -20.41 7.58
CA ALA A 300 6.48 -21.67 7.50
C ALA A 300 5.11 -21.58 8.19
N ASP A 301 5.03 -20.92 9.35
CA ASP A 301 3.77 -20.74 10.08
C ASP A 301 2.83 -19.73 9.40
N VAL A 302 3.38 -18.67 8.78
CA VAL A 302 2.61 -17.77 7.91
C VAL A 302 2.01 -18.55 6.74
N GLN A 303 2.85 -19.27 5.97
CA GLN A 303 2.37 -20.03 4.81
C GLN A 303 1.32 -21.07 5.22
N LYS A 304 1.55 -21.82 6.31
CA LYS A 304 0.59 -22.78 6.85
C LYS A 304 -0.75 -22.11 7.20
N THR A 305 -0.72 -20.97 7.88
CA THR A 305 -1.95 -20.24 8.26
C THR A 305 -2.72 -19.76 7.02
N VAL A 306 -2.00 -19.28 6.00
CA VAL A 306 -2.59 -18.87 4.73
C VAL A 306 -3.16 -20.06 3.94
N ASP A 307 -2.46 -21.19 3.91
CA ASP A 307 -2.95 -22.44 3.30
C ASP A 307 -4.23 -22.93 3.97
N GLU A 308 -4.33 -22.81 5.30
CA GLU A 308 -5.55 -23.11 6.08
C GLU A 308 -6.70 -22.16 5.72
N PHE A 309 -6.45 -20.85 5.52
CA PHE A 309 -7.47 -19.91 5.04
C PHE A 309 -7.97 -20.26 3.62
N TYR A 310 -7.07 -20.54 2.67
CA TYR A 310 -7.45 -20.95 1.33
C TYR A 310 -8.20 -22.29 1.32
N ALA A 311 -7.79 -23.27 2.13
CA ALA A 311 -8.50 -24.55 2.27
C ALA A 311 -9.92 -24.39 2.86
N ALA A 312 -10.13 -23.37 3.70
CA ALA A 312 -11.43 -23.01 4.25
C ALA A 312 -12.26 -22.07 3.35
N GLY A 313 -11.75 -21.63 2.19
CA GLY A 313 -12.40 -20.63 1.34
C GLY A 313 -12.56 -19.27 2.02
N THR A 314 -11.63 -18.91 2.90
CA THR A 314 -11.64 -17.66 3.67
C THR A 314 -10.76 -16.61 2.98
N ASP A 315 -11.37 -15.67 2.28
CA ASP A 315 -10.67 -14.62 1.54
C ASP A 315 -10.23 -13.42 2.39
N TYR A 316 -10.88 -13.18 3.54
CA TYR A 316 -10.56 -12.08 4.44
C TYR A 316 -10.74 -12.47 5.91
N VAL A 317 -9.81 -12.04 6.76
CA VAL A 317 -9.87 -12.15 8.21
C VAL A 317 -9.47 -10.83 8.83
N ASN A 318 -10.23 -10.33 9.80
CA ASN A 318 -9.78 -9.25 10.66
C ASN A 318 -10.24 -9.49 12.09
N THR A 319 -9.28 -9.89 12.93
CA THR A 319 -9.43 -10.17 14.36
C THR A 319 -8.51 -9.27 15.20
N LEU A 320 -8.11 -8.12 14.63
CA LEU A 320 -7.37 -7.10 15.35
C LEU A 320 -8.21 -6.54 16.51
N PRO A 321 -7.60 -6.16 17.64
CA PRO A 321 -8.32 -5.53 18.74
C PRO A 321 -9.09 -4.29 18.25
N LYS A 322 -10.40 -4.27 18.48
CA LYS A 322 -11.19 -3.05 18.32
C LYS A 322 -10.80 -2.10 19.45
N SER A 323 -10.16 -1.00 19.08
CA SER A 323 -9.79 0.11 19.96
C SER A 323 -10.99 0.88 20.49
#